data_AF-A0A6B3EQP4-F1
#
_entry.id   AF-A0A6B3EQP4-F1
#
_cell.length_a   1.000
_cell.length_b   1.000
_cell.length_c   1.000
_cell.angle_alpha   90.00
_cell.angle_beta   90.00
_cell.angle_gamma   90.00
#
_symmetry.space_group_name_H-M   'P 1'
#
loop_
_entity.id
_entity.type
_entity.pdbx_description
1 polymer ?
#
loop_
_entity_poly.entity_id
_entity_poly.type
_entity_poly.pdbx_seq_one_letter_code
_entity_poly.pdbx_strand_id
1 'polypeptide(L)'
;RRLVAAAHDRGALVGVDNTLSTPLGQRPLDLGADFSVASDTKALTGHGDVLLGHVTTRDPALLEDVRRWRKIIGAIPGPMETWLAHRSLATLHLRLDRQNANALAVAEALRARPEVSGLRYPGFPEDPAHKLATAQMLRYGTVLGFTLPSREHAERFLAAARLVEDATSFG
;
A
#
# COMPACT_ATOMS: atom_id res chain seq x y z
N ARG A 1 4.51 -7.68 14.69
CA ARG A 1 4.73 -8.47 15.92
C ARG A 1 5.94 -8.01 16.74
N ARG A 2 7.21 -8.19 16.32
CA ARG A 2 8.38 -7.76 17.14
C ARG A 2 8.38 -6.27 17.51
N LEU A 3 8.14 -5.40 16.52
CA LEU A 3 8.03 -3.95 16.75
C LEU A 3 6.86 -3.58 17.66
N VAL A 4 5.72 -4.25 17.47
CA VAL A 4 4.52 -4.09 18.30
C VAL A 4 4.84 -4.41 19.76
N ALA A 5 5.38 -5.60 20.04
CA ALA A 5 5.73 -6.00 21.40
C ALA A 5 6.69 -5.01 22.06
N ALA A 6 7.77 -4.61 21.37
CA ALA A 6 8.75 -3.67 21.92
C ALA A 6 8.18 -2.27 22.21
N ALA A 7 7.17 -1.83 21.46
CA ALA A 7 6.46 -0.58 21.69
C ALA A 7 5.49 -0.70 22.88
N HIS A 8 4.71 -1.79 22.92
CA HIS A 8 3.79 -2.07 24.02
C HIS A 8 4.50 -2.25 25.37
N ASP A 9 5.68 -2.87 25.39
CA ASP A 9 6.56 -2.96 26.59
C ASP A 9 6.94 -1.58 27.16
N ARG A 10 6.81 -0.52 26.36
CA ARG A 10 7.09 0.88 26.73
C ARG A 10 5.81 1.73 26.85
N GLY A 11 4.64 1.11 26.80
CA GLY A 11 3.35 1.80 26.84
C GLY A 11 3.06 2.66 25.61
N ALA A 12 3.73 2.40 24.47
CA ALA A 12 3.52 3.14 23.22
C ALA A 12 2.54 2.41 22.30
N LEU A 13 1.63 3.18 21.68
CA LEU A 13 0.72 2.67 20.65
C LEU A 13 1.43 2.52 19.30
N VAL A 14 0.97 1.57 18.49
CA VAL A 14 1.51 1.29 17.15
C VAL A 14 0.44 1.49 16.08
N GLY A 15 0.67 2.49 15.23
CA GLY A 15 -0.04 2.64 13.97
C GLY A 15 0.76 2.06 12.80
N VAL A 16 0.10 1.33 11.92
CA VAL A 16 0.69 0.85 10.66
C VAL A 16 -0.03 1.53 9.50
N ASP A 17 0.73 2.25 8.68
CA ASP A 17 0.25 2.67 7.36
C ASP A 17 0.20 1.43 6.45
N ASN A 18 -1.02 1.02 6.10
CA ASN A 18 -1.32 -0.17 5.32
C ASN A 18 -1.70 0.16 3.87
N THR A 19 -1.40 1.37 3.39
CA THR A 19 -1.77 1.87 2.06
C THR A 19 -1.35 0.93 0.93
N LEU A 20 -0.09 0.49 0.92
CA LEU A 20 0.46 -0.35 -0.16
C LEU A 20 -0.12 -1.78 -0.16
N SER A 21 -0.31 -2.34 1.04
CA SER A 21 -0.78 -3.72 1.16
C SER A 21 -2.31 -3.81 1.02
N THR A 22 -3.02 -2.75 1.42
CA THR A 22 -4.46 -2.73 1.65
C THR A 22 -4.91 -3.77 2.70
N PRO A 23 -6.16 -3.74 3.17
CA PRO A 23 -6.69 -4.79 4.04
C PRO A 23 -6.73 -6.19 3.41
N LEU A 24 -6.62 -6.30 2.07
CA LEU A 24 -6.61 -7.57 1.35
C LEU A 24 -5.21 -8.16 1.17
N GLY A 25 -4.14 -7.36 1.34
CA GLY A 25 -2.75 -7.82 1.26
C GLY A 25 -2.08 -7.97 2.62
N GLN A 26 -2.51 -7.24 3.65
CA GLN A 26 -2.02 -7.40 5.02
C GLN A 26 -3.07 -6.93 6.02
N ARG A 27 -3.13 -7.58 7.19
CA ARG A 27 -4.03 -7.21 8.29
C ARG A 27 -3.22 -6.82 9.53
N PRO A 28 -2.76 -5.56 9.64
CA PRO A 28 -1.89 -5.13 10.75
C PRO A 28 -2.47 -5.36 12.14
N LEU A 29 -3.80 -5.22 12.29
CA LEU A 29 -4.48 -5.45 13.56
C LEU A 29 -4.39 -6.92 14.02
N ASP A 30 -4.32 -7.87 13.09
CA ASP A 30 -4.09 -9.30 13.40
C ASP A 30 -2.62 -9.58 13.75
N LEU A 31 -1.73 -8.61 13.47
CA LEU A 31 -0.31 -8.65 13.80
C LEU A 31 0.03 -7.85 15.07
N GLY A 32 -1.01 -7.36 15.76
CA GLY A 32 -0.97 -6.68 17.05
C GLY A 32 -0.91 -5.16 17.01
N ALA A 33 -0.98 -4.52 15.83
CA ALA A 33 -1.03 -3.06 15.77
C ALA A 33 -2.34 -2.52 16.40
N ASP A 34 -2.27 -1.35 17.02
CA ASP A 34 -3.41 -0.66 17.61
C ASP A 34 -4.25 0.06 16.53
N PHE A 35 -3.57 0.57 15.50
CA PHE A 35 -4.20 1.21 14.35
C PHE A 35 -3.68 0.66 13.03
N SER A 36 -4.59 0.53 12.07
CA SER A 36 -4.29 0.44 10.64
C SER A 36 -4.79 1.72 9.97
N VAL A 37 -3.89 2.46 9.36
CA VAL A 37 -4.19 3.72 8.64
C VAL A 37 -3.95 3.47 7.16
N ALA A 38 -4.73 4.06 6.26
CA ALA A 38 -4.44 3.99 4.84
C ALA A 38 -4.87 5.26 4.10
N SER A 39 -4.13 5.59 3.05
CA SER A 39 -4.58 6.47 1.98
C SER A 39 -5.44 5.67 1.02
N ASP A 40 -6.74 5.94 1.04
CA ASP A 40 -7.72 5.28 0.18
C ASP A 40 -7.70 5.85 -1.23
N THR A 41 -7.09 7.01 -1.43
CA THR A 41 -6.70 7.57 -2.73
C THR A 41 -6.01 6.58 -3.66
N LYS A 42 -5.36 5.56 -3.10
CA LYS A 42 -4.56 4.57 -3.82
C LYS A 42 -5.42 3.38 -4.23
N ALA A 43 -4.88 2.17 -4.11
CA ALA A 43 -5.54 0.95 -4.58
C ALA A 43 -6.91 0.66 -3.94
N LEU A 44 -7.23 1.23 -2.76
CA LEU A 44 -8.55 1.02 -2.14
C LEU A 44 -9.67 1.55 -3.06
N THR A 45 -9.56 2.81 -3.51
CA THR A 45 -10.49 3.34 -4.51
C THR A 45 -10.03 3.00 -5.91
N GLY A 46 -8.76 3.23 -6.27
CA GLY A 46 -8.10 2.72 -7.48
C GLY A 46 -8.63 3.27 -8.80
N HIS A 47 -9.34 4.40 -8.78
CA HIS A 47 -9.90 5.06 -9.96
C HIS A 47 -9.28 6.44 -10.23
N GLY A 48 -8.35 6.91 -9.39
CA GLY A 48 -7.66 8.19 -9.56
C GLY A 48 -8.55 9.43 -9.44
N ASP A 49 -9.74 9.30 -8.83
CA ASP A 49 -10.81 10.30 -8.84
C ASP A 49 -11.21 10.84 -7.46
N VAL A 50 -10.58 10.36 -6.38
CA VAL A 50 -10.93 10.75 -5.01
C VAL A 50 -9.73 10.78 -4.07
N LEU A 51 -9.67 11.80 -3.22
CA LEU A 51 -8.73 11.88 -2.10
C LEU A 51 -9.43 11.45 -0.81
N LEU A 52 -8.97 10.35 -0.22
CA LEU A 52 -9.57 9.80 0.99
C LEU A 52 -8.51 9.08 1.82
N GLY A 53 -8.73 9.03 3.13
CA GLY A 53 -8.01 8.14 4.01
C GLY A 53 -8.92 7.58 5.10
N HIS A 54 -8.55 6.42 5.62
CA HIS A 54 -9.23 5.83 6.76
C HIS A 54 -8.25 5.41 7.85
N VAL A 55 -8.81 5.22 9.03
CA VAL A 55 -8.18 4.61 10.19
C VAL A 55 -9.11 3.54 10.74
N THR A 56 -8.55 2.38 11.08
CA THR A 56 -9.26 1.26 11.71
C THR A 56 -8.52 0.85 12.97
N THR A 57 -9.27 0.57 14.03
CA THR A 57 -8.76 0.01 15.30
C THR A 57 -9.77 -0.99 15.83
N ARG A 58 -9.32 -1.91 16.70
CA ARG A 58 -10.19 -2.84 17.44
C ARG A 58 -10.67 -2.25 18.78
N ASP A 59 -10.00 -1.22 19.30
CA ASP A 59 -10.32 -0.62 20.60
C ASP A 59 -11.37 0.49 20.45
N PRO A 60 -12.57 0.34 21.04
CA PRO A 60 -13.62 1.35 20.98
C PRO A 60 -13.24 2.69 21.62
N ALA A 61 -12.41 2.68 22.67
CA ALA A 61 -11.97 3.91 23.35
C ALA A 61 -11.02 4.71 22.44
N LEU A 62 -10.05 4.03 21.83
CA LEU A 62 -9.17 4.64 20.82
C LEU A 62 -9.95 5.17 19.61
N LEU A 63 -10.96 4.41 19.15
CA LEU A 63 -11.83 4.85 18.06
C LEU A 63 -12.61 6.11 18.42
N GLU A 64 -13.10 6.22 19.65
CA GLU A 64 -13.84 7.40 20.10
C GLU A 64 -12.96 8.64 20.15
N ASP A 65 -11.71 8.52 20.61
CA ASP A 65 -10.76 9.63 20.57
C ASP A 65 -10.49 10.13 19.14
N VAL A 66 -10.31 9.22 18.19
CA VAL A 66 -10.14 9.58 16.78
C VAL A 66 -11.40 10.23 16.20
N ARG A 67 -12.59 9.70 16.53
CA ARG A 67 -13.87 10.28 16.10
C ARG A 67 -14.08 11.69 16.67
N ARG A 68 -13.77 11.89 17.95
CA ARG A 68 -13.84 13.18 18.63
C ARG A 68 -12.91 14.18 17.95
N TRP A 69 -11.65 13.80 17.72
CA TRP A 69 -10.69 14.64 17.01
C TRP A 69 -11.18 15.01 15.61
N ARG A 70 -11.61 14.03 14.81
CA ARG A 70 -12.16 14.25 13.46
C ARG A 70 -13.37 15.19 13.47
N LYS A 71 -14.26 15.06 14.47
CA LYS A 71 -15.44 15.92 14.64
C LYS A 71 -15.06 17.37 14.93
N ILE A 72 -14.02 17.59 15.74
CA ILE A 72 -13.55 18.93 16.11
C ILE A 72 -12.79 19.59 14.95
N ILE A 73 -11.90 18.85 14.30
CA ILE A 73 -11.05 19.36 13.22
C ILE A 73 -11.81 19.48 11.89
N GLY A 74 -12.86 18.68 11.69
CA GLY A 74 -13.71 18.75 10.51
C GLY A 74 -13.13 18.07 9.26
N ALA A 75 -12.05 17.28 9.39
CA ALA A 75 -11.48 16.49 8.31
C ALA A 75 -12.38 15.27 7.98
N ILE A 76 -13.55 15.52 7.39
CA ILE A 76 -14.53 14.52 6.95
C ILE A 76 -14.69 14.55 5.43
N PRO A 77 -14.89 13.39 4.76
CA PRO A 77 -15.21 13.38 3.35
C PRO A 77 -16.64 13.90 3.12
N GLY A 78 -16.86 14.51 1.95
CA GLY A 78 -18.20 14.85 1.51
C GLY A 78 -19.01 13.60 1.10
N PRO A 79 -20.33 13.76 0.89
CA PRO A 79 -21.19 12.65 0.46
C PRO A 79 -20.77 12.04 -0.88
N MET A 80 -20.28 12.87 -1.82
CA MET A 80 -19.84 12.42 -3.14
C MET A 80 -18.56 11.59 -3.05
N GLU A 81 -17.55 12.07 -2.32
CA GLU A 81 -16.30 11.33 -2.07
C GLU A 81 -16.58 10.00 -1.36
N THR A 82 -17.49 10.01 -0.40
CA THR A 82 -17.94 8.80 0.31
C THR A 82 -18.61 7.81 -0.65
N TRP A 83 -19.46 8.29 -1.56
CA TRP A 83 -20.12 7.45 -2.55
C TRP A 83 -19.12 6.87 -3.56
N LEU A 84 -18.16 7.66 -4.08
CA LEU A 84 -17.10 7.20 -4.98
C LEU A 84 -16.24 6.12 -4.33
N ALA A 85 -15.90 6.31 -3.05
CA ALA A 85 -15.18 5.30 -2.29
C ALA A 85 -15.99 4.01 -2.14
N HIS A 86 -17.28 4.11 -1.77
CA HIS A 86 -18.15 2.94 -1.64
C HIS A 86 -18.32 2.18 -2.97
N ARG A 87 -18.56 2.89 -4.07
CA ARG A 87 -18.62 2.33 -5.44
C ARG A 87 -17.36 1.51 -5.74
N SER A 88 -16.20 2.04 -5.37
CA SER A 88 -14.91 1.44 -5.70
C SER A 88 -14.64 0.10 -5.00
N LEU A 89 -15.24 -0.13 -3.83
CA LEU A 89 -15.02 -1.35 -3.04
C LEU A 89 -15.52 -2.61 -3.75
N ALA A 90 -16.57 -2.51 -4.57
CA ALA A 90 -17.17 -3.66 -5.25
C ALA A 90 -16.19 -4.42 -6.15
N THR A 91 -15.19 -3.72 -6.70
CA THR A 91 -14.19 -4.30 -7.61
C THR A 91 -12.80 -4.44 -6.98
N LEU A 92 -12.64 -4.08 -5.70
CA LEU A 92 -11.34 -4.01 -5.04
C LEU A 92 -10.52 -5.31 -5.15
N HIS A 93 -11.15 -6.45 -4.85
CA HIS A 93 -10.48 -7.74 -4.93
C HIS A 93 -10.03 -8.06 -6.37
N LEU A 94 -10.90 -7.88 -7.37
CA LEU A 94 -10.54 -8.14 -8.78
C LEU A 94 -9.38 -7.26 -9.25
N ARG A 95 -9.42 -5.96 -8.90
CA ARG A 95 -8.37 -5.00 -9.26
C ARG A 95 -7.05 -5.38 -8.60
N LEU A 96 -7.05 -5.63 -7.29
CA LEU A 96 -5.83 -5.97 -6.56
C LEU A 96 -5.22 -7.29 -7.04
N ASP A 97 -6.02 -8.31 -7.31
CA ASP A 97 -5.52 -9.60 -7.80
C ASP A 97 -4.82 -9.43 -9.15
N ARG A 98 -5.45 -8.67 -10.07
CA ARG A 98 -4.85 -8.34 -11.35
C ARG A 98 -3.58 -7.50 -11.20
N GLN A 99 -3.59 -6.49 -10.34
CA GLN A 99 -2.42 -5.64 -10.11
C GLN A 99 -1.25 -6.42 -9.50
N ASN A 100 -1.49 -7.33 -8.56
CA ASN A 100 -0.44 -8.18 -7.98
C ASN A 100 0.16 -9.12 -9.03
N ALA A 101 -0.68 -9.77 -9.85
CA ALA A 101 -0.21 -10.65 -10.93
C ALA A 101 0.61 -9.86 -11.96
N ASN A 102 0.16 -8.67 -12.34
CA ASN A 102 0.89 -7.80 -13.25
C ASN A 102 2.21 -7.32 -12.65
N ALA A 103 2.25 -6.98 -11.36
CA ALA A 103 3.48 -6.55 -10.69
C ALA A 103 4.54 -7.65 -10.71
N LEU A 104 4.17 -8.91 -10.46
CA LEU A 104 5.09 -10.04 -10.60
C LEU A 104 5.58 -10.18 -12.05
N ALA A 105 4.68 -10.15 -13.04
CA ALA A 105 5.06 -10.26 -14.44
C ALA A 105 6.01 -9.14 -14.90
N VAL A 106 5.77 -7.90 -14.45
CA VAL A 106 6.66 -6.76 -14.72
C VAL A 106 8.01 -6.94 -14.01
N ALA A 107 8.00 -7.40 -12.75
CA ALA A 107 9.24 -7.67 -12.02
C ALA A 107 10.08 -8.76 -12.73
N GLU A 108 9.45 -9.82 -13.23
CA GLU A 108 10.13 -10.88 -13.99
C GLU A 108 10.72 -10.36 -15.30
N ALA A 109 9.96 -9.54 -16.04
CA ALA A 109 10.45 -8.91 -17.27
C ALA A 109 11.64 -7.97 -17.01
N LEU A 110 11.59 -7.19 -15.93
CA LEU A 110 12.68 -6.31 -15.51
C LEU A 110 13.92 -7.10 -15.08
N ARG A 111 13.73 -8.22 -14.36
CA ARG A 111 14.84 -9.10 -13.92
C ARG A 111 15.64 -9.68 -15.10
N ALA A 112 15.03 -9.85 -16.26
CA ALA A 112 15.69 -10.36 -17.45
C ALA A 112 16.58 -9.33 -18.17
N ARG A 113 16.56 -8.06 -17.75
CA ARG A 113 17.31 -6.98 -18.41
C ARG A 113 18.69 -6.75 -17.77
N PRO A 114 19.78 -6.78 -18.54
CA PRO A 114 21.13 -6.63 -17.99
C PRO A 114 21.41 -5.25 -17.38
N GLU A 115 20.70 -4.21 -17.80
CA GLU A 115 20.82 -2.85 -17.29
C GLU A 115 20.04 -2.62 -15.98
N VAL A 116 19.17 -3.54 -15.57
CA VAL A 116 18.39 -3.43 -14.34
C VAL A 116 19.17 -4.00 -13.17
N SER A 117 19.27 -3.23 -12.09
CA SER A 117 19.87 -3.65 -10.82
C SER A 117 18.95 -3.29 -9.66
N GLY A 118 19.25 -3.79 -8.46
CA GLY A 118 18.52 -3.41 -7.24
C GLY A 118 17.01 -3.68 -7.28
N LEU A 119 16.55 -4.62 -8.10
CA LEU A 119 15.13 -4.98 -8.20
C LEU A 119 14.61 -5.47 -6.85
N ARG A 120 13.58 -4.81 -6.32
CA ARG A 120 12.89 -5.12 -5.07
C ARG A 120 11.44 -5.50 -5.37
N TYR A 121 11.11 -6.75 -5.08
CA TYR A 121 9.76 -7.26 -5.10
C TYR A 121 9.65 -8.43 -4.10
N PRO A 122 8.86 -8.31 -3.02
CA PRO A 122 8.82 -9.33 -1.97
C PRO A 122 8.33 -10.71 -2.42
N GLY A 123 7.77 -10.83 -3.63
CA GLY A 123 7.35 -12.12 -4.19
C GLY A 123 8.49 -12.99 -4.71
N PHE A 124 9.70 -12.45 -4.87
CA PHE A 124 10.87 -13.25 -5.23
C PHE A 124 11.55 -13.84 -4.00
N PRO A 125 11.89 -15.15 -4.00
CA PRO A 125 12.60 -15.79 -2.89
C PRO A 125 13.92 -15.11 -2.50
N GLU A 126 14.58 -14.47 -3.47
CA GLU A 126 15.85 -13.79 -3.29
C GLU A 126 15.70 -12.38 -2.70
N ASP A 127 14.49 -11.79 -2.65
CA ASP A 127 14.30 -10.48 -2.04
C ASP A 127 14.53 -10.58 -0.52
N PRO A 128 15.34 -9.70 0.08
CA PRO A 128 15.59 -9.71 1.53
C PRO A 128 14.32 -9.65 2.39
N ALA A 129 13.23 -9.09 1.87
CA ALA A 129 11.95 -9.00 2.56
C ALA A 129 11.07 -10.24 2.39
N HIS A 130 11.39 -11.17 1.48
CA HIS A 130 10.52 -12.30 1.11
C HIS A 130 10.08 -13.14 2.30
N LYS A 131 11.05 -13.56 3.14
CA LYS A 131 10.75 -14.37 4.33
C LYS A 131 9.79 -13.67 5.28
N LEU A 132 9.98 -12.36 5.50
CA LEU A 132 9.11 -11.58 6.36
C LEU A 132 7.73 -11.37 5.73
N ALA A 133 7.70 -10.98 4.45
CA ALA A 133 6.48 -10.77 3.69
C ALA A 133 5.61 -12.04 3.68
N THR A 134 6.20 -13.20 3.38
CA THR A 134 5.53 -14.51 3.41
C THR A 134 4.92 -14.81 4.78
N ALA A 135 5.58 -14.40 5.87
CA ALA A 135 5.13 -14.67 7.22
C ALA A 135 3.98 -13.76 7.70
N GLN A 136 3.74 -12.61 7.06
CA GLN A 136 2.82 -11.59 7.59
C GLN A 136 1.83 -11.01 6.57
N MET A 137 2.10 -11.17 5.27
CA MET A 137 1.27 -10.66 4.18
C MET A 137 0.50 -11.80 3.51
N LEU A 138 -0.69 -11.49 3.02
CA LEU A 138 -1.52 -12.36 2.19
C LEU A 138 -1.17 -12.23 0.71
N ARG A 139 -0.57 -11.10 0.33
CA ARG A 139 -0.15 -10.76 -1.05
C ARG A 139 1.12 -9.93 -0.99
N TYR A 140 2.02 -10.07 -1.96
CA TYR A 140 3.31 -9.36 -1.95
C TYR A 140 3.24 -7.89 -2.38
N GLY A 141 2.11 -7.46 -2.95
CA GLY A 141 1.84 -6.08 -3.30
C GLY A 141 1.94 -5.80 -4.79
N THR A 142 1.61 -4.56 -5.14
CA THR A 142 1.45 -4.09 -6.52
C THR A 142 2.57 -3.13 -6.95
N VAL A 143 3.46 -2.79 -6.02
CA VAL A 143 4.57 -1.86 -6.23
C VAL A 143 5.89 -2.61 -6.18
N LEU A 144 6.76 -2.29 -7.13
CA LEU A 144 8.12 -2.79 -7.23
C LEU A 144 9.06 -1.60 -7.42
N GLY A 145 10.33 -1.77 -7.05
CA GLY A 145 11.37 -0.76 -7.26
C GLY A 145 12.59 -1.38 -7.94
N PHE A 146 13.30 -0.62 -8.74
CA PHE A 146 14.54 -1.05 -9.39
C PHE A 146 15.43 0.15 -9.71
N THR A 147 16.68 -0.12 -10.06
CA THR A 147 17.70 0.88 -10.37
C THR A 147 18.18 0.71 -11.80
N LEU A 148 18.26 1.83 -12.52
CA LEU A 148 18.85 1.93 -13.85
C LEU A 148 20.22 2.62 -13.77
N PRO A 149 21.10 2.45 -14.77
CA PRO A 149 22.52 2.81 -14.66
C PRO A 149 22.79 4.30 -14.42
N SER A 150 21.91 5.19 -14.92
CA SER A 150 22.04 6.63 -14.73
C SER A 150 20.68 7.32 -14.81
N ARG A 151 20.65 8.60 -14.41
CA ARG A 151 19.49 9.47 -14.55
C ARG A 151 19.02 9.54 -16.01
N GLU A 152 19.94 9.79 -16.94
CA GLU A 152 19.63 9.92 -18.36
C GLU A 152 19.08 8.61 -18.93
N HIS A 153 19.55 7.46 -18.43
CA HIS A 153 18.98 6.17 -18.80
C HIS A 153 17.55 6.03 -18.29
N ALA A 154 17.28 6.40 -17.03
CA ALA A 154 15.94 6.37 -16.46
C ALA A 154 14.97 7.29 -17.21
N GLU A 155 15.39 8.51 -17.54
CA GLU A 155 14.58 9.45 -18.33
C GLU A 155 14.26 8.90 -19.72
N ARG A 156 15.24 8.29 -20.43
CA ARG A 156 14.97 7.63 -21.72
C ARG A 156 14.05 6.42 -21.59
N PHE A 157 14.22 5.63 -20.52
CA PHE A 157 13.37 4.47 -20.27
C PHE A 157 11.91 4.90 -20.06
N LEU A 158 11.67 5.94 -19.25
CA LEU A 158 10.33 6.49 -19.01
C LEU A 158 9.74 7.15 -20.27
N ALA A 159 10.54 7.93 -21.02
CA ALA A 159 10.09 8.57 -22.26
C ALA A 159 9.73 7.55 -23.35
N ALA A 160 10.33 6.35 -23.33
CA ALA A 160 10.00 5.27 -24.24
C ALA A 160 8.79 4.43 -23.80
N ALA A 161 8.36 4.54 -22.53
CA ALA A 161 7.23 3.80 -22.02
C ALA A 161 5.92 4.35 -22.61
N ARG A 162 5.06 3.46 -23.10
CA ARG A 162 3.77 3.83 -23.71
C ARG A 162 2.55 3.60 -22.81
N LEU A 163 2.72 2.81 -21.75
CA LEU A 163 1.66 2.39 -20.84
C LEU A 163 1.89 2.87 -19.40
N VAL A 164 3.05 3.44 -19.12
CA VAL A 164 3.43 3.97 -17.81
C VAL A 164 3.64 5.47 -18.00
N GLU A 165 2.91 6.25 -17.23
CA GLU A 165 3.06 7.69 -17.19
C GLU A 165 4.03 8.09 -16.08
N ASP A 166 4.84 9.13 -16.33
CA ASP A 166 5.61 9.78 -15.28
C ASP A 166 4.68 10.69 -14.48
N ALA A 167 4.12 10.13 -13.41
CA ALA A 167 3.15 10.79 -12.56
C ALA A 167 3.42 10.52 -11.10
N THR A 168 3.01 11.46 -10.25
CA THR A 168 2.93 11.21 -8.80
C THR A 168 1.65 10.43 -8.47
N SER A 169 1.66 9.72 -7.34
CA SER A 169 0.62 8.74 -6.94
C SER A 169 0.82 7.34 -7.54
N PHE A 170 -0.02 6.41 -7.10
CA PHE A 170 -0.03 5.00 -7.49
C PHE A 170 -1.35 4.36 -7.03
N GLY A 171 -1.60 3.11 -7.48
CA GLY A 171 -2.64 2.23 -6.94
C GLY A 171 -3.98 2.36 -7.63
#